data_AF-A0A815LVN3-F1
#
_entry.id   AF-A0A815LVN3-F1
#
_cell.length_a   1.000
_cell.length_b   1.000
_cell.length_c   1.000
_cell.angle_alpha   90.00
_cell.angle_beta   90.00
_cell.angle_gamma   90.00
#
_symmetry.space_group_name_H-M   'P 1'
#
loop_
_entity.id
_entity.type
_entity.pdbx_description
1 polymer ?
#
loop_
_entity_poly.entity_id
_entity_poly.type
_entity_poly.pdbx_seq_one_letter_code
_entity_poly.pdbx_strand_id
1 'polypeptide(L)'
;MKYRYGLLGSSGCGKTTLLRCIVGRLELNRSEILVFGKPPGSRGHEIPGRSVGFMPQETALYKNFTISEMLHHFGRLHNMNRKDILVREEFLISFLDLPAKSKNVS
;
A
#
# COMPACT_ATOMS: atom_id res chain seq x y z
N MET A 1 8.81 20.02 -2.63
CA MET A 1 9.36 19.29 -3.79
C MET A 1 8.91 17.84 -3.70
N LYS A 2 8.35 17.23 -4.76
CA LYS A 2 7.95 15.80 -4.77
C LYS A 2 8.97 15.03 -5.63
N TYR A 3 9.69 14.08 -5.04
CA TYR A 3 10.64 13.24 -5.77
C TYR A 3 9.95 11.99 -6.36
N ARG A 4 10.42 11.55 -7.52
CA ARG A 4 10.00 10.29 -8.15
C ARG A 4 11.26 9.52 -8.52
N TYR A 5 11.36 8.29 -8.02
CA TYR A 5 12.48 7.39 -8.29
C TYR A 5 11.96 6.16 -9.03
N GLY A 6 12.73 5.67 -10.00
CA GLY A 6 12.44 4.45 -10.75
C GLY A 6 13.56 3.44 -10.52
N LEU A 7 13.20 2.18 -10.25
CA LEU A 7 14.15 1.08 -10.12
C LEU A 7 14.16 0.27 -11.42
N LEU A 8 15.27 0.33 -12.17
CA LEU A 8 15.41 -0.24 -13.52
C LEU A 8 16.45 -1.35 -13.53
N GLY A 9 16.23 -2.38 -14.36
CA GLY A 9 17.12 -3.53 -14.52
C GLY A 9 16.41 -4.72 -15.15
N SER A 10 17.14 -5.76 -15.55
CA SER A 10 16.60 -6.98 -16.17
C SER A 10 15.68 -7.79 -15.22
N SER A 11 14.82 -8.65 -15.78
CA SER A 11 14.06 -9.60 -14.98
C SER A 11 15.01 -10.46 -14.12
N GLY A 12 14.67 -10.65 -12.85
CA GLY A 12 15.51 -11.42 -11.92
C GLY A 12 16.62 -10.63 -11.23
N CYS A 13 16.90 -9.37 -11.59
CA CYS A 13 17.97 -8.59 -10.95
C CYS A 13 17.67 -8.11 -9.50
N GLY A 14 16.59 -8.59 -8.88
CA GLY A 14 16.27 -8.30 -7.48
C GLY A 14 15.41 -7.06 -7.20
N LYS A 15 14.80 -6.43 -8.21
CA LYS A 15 13.96 -5.22 -8.00
C LYS A 15 12.81 -5.43 -7.02
N THR A 16 12.02 -6.48 -7.25
CA THR A 16 10.89 -6.83 -6.38
C THR A 16 11.38 -7.23 -4.99
N THR A 17 12.53 -7.90 -4.91
CA THR A 17 13.19 -8.25 -3.63
C THR A 17 13.54 -6.98 -2.85
N LEU A 18 14.19 -6.00 -3.49
CA LEU A 18 14.53 -4.73 -2.87
C LEU A 18 13.29 -3.97 -2.38
N LEU A 19 12.24 -3.89 -3.21
CA LEU A 19 10.99 -3.25 -2.80
C LEU A 19 10.36 -3.94 -1.59
N ARG A 20 10.38 -5.27 -1.53
CA ARG A 20 9.90 -6.05 -0.37
C ARG A 20 10.71 -5.75 0.90
N CYS A 21 12.03 -5.58 0.79
CA CYS A 21 12.87 -5.18 1.92
C CYS A 21 12.54 -3.77 2.42
N ILE A 22 12.38 -2.80 1.51
CA ILE A 22 12.01 -1.41 1.84
C ILE A 22 10.68 -1.37 2.61
N VAL A 23 9.69 -2.17 2.22
CA VAL A 23 8.38 -2.22 2.89
C VAL A 23 8.33 -3.18 4.09
N GLY A 24 9.48 -3.72 4.53
CA GLY A 24 9.58 -4.60 5.69
C GLY A 24 8.87 -5.95 5.52
N ARG A 25 8.69 -6.42 4.28
CA ARG A 25 8.12 -7.74 3.96
C ARG A 25 9.17 -8.83 3.72
N LEU A 26 10.44 -8.45 3.67
CA LEU A 26 11.58 -9.35 3.53
C LEU A 26 12.75 -8.79 4.32
N GLU A 27 13.43 -9.64 5.09
CA GLU A 27 14.64 -9.25 5.82
C GLU A 27 15.86 -9.29 4.89
N LEU A 28 16.77 -8.33 5.09
CA LEU A 28 18.05 -8.34 4.39
C LEU A 28 19.01 -9.34 5.04
N ASN A 29 19.76 -10.08 4.23
CA ASN A 29 20.78 -10.99 4.73
C ASN A 29 22.05 -10.26 5.21
N ARG A 30 22.36 -9.09 4.62
CA ARG A 30 23.55 -8.28 4.91
C ARG A 30 23.24 -6.80 4.70
N SER A 31 23.97 -5.94 5.41
CA SER A 31 23.79 -4.48 5.40
C SER A 31 22.44 -4.04 5.97
N GLU A 32 22.15 -2.74 5.90
CA GLU A 32 20.91 -2.16 6.42
C GLU A 32 20.18 -1.30 5.37
N ILE A 33 18.86 -1.25 5.51
CA ILE A 33 17.99 -0.26 4.86
C ILE A 33 17.32 0.53 5.96
N LEU A 34 17.36 1.85 5.86
CA LEU A 34 16.65 2.76 6.75
C LEU A 34 15.50 3.41 5.99
N VAL A 35 14.29 3.29 6.53
CA VAL A 35 13.11 4.00 6.03
C VAL A 35 12.63 4.90 7.16
N PHE A 36 12.43 6.19 6.88
CA PHE A 36 12.16 7.19 7.92
C PHE A 36 13.16 7.16 9.10
N GLY A 37 14.44 6.84 8.79
CA GLY A 37 15.54 6.87 9.76
C GLY A 37 15.71 5.61 10.62
N LYS A 38 14.94 4.53 10.39
CA LYS A 38 15.04 3.27 11.15
C LYS A 38 14.91 2.04 10.25
N PRO A 39 15.40 0.87 10.69
CA PRO A 39 15.17 -0.38 9.96
C PRO A 39 13.67 -0.74 9.94
N PRO A 40 13.09 -1.04 8.77
CA PRO A 40 11.74 -1.62 8.68
C PRO A 40 11.62 -2.88 9.56
N GLY A 41 10.47 -3.08 10.21
CA GLY A 41 10.22 -4.21 11.12
C GLY A 41 10.75 -4.02 12.55
N SER A 42 11.54 -2.95 12.81
CA SER A 42 11.98 -2.64 14.18
C SER A 42 10.80 -2.26 15.08
N ARG A 43 10.95 -2.49 16.40
CA ARG A 43 9.90 -2.23 17.39
C ARG A 43 9.45 -0.76 17.35
N GLY A 44 8.14 -0.56 17.17
CA GLY A 44 7.54 0.78 17.09
C GLY A 44 7.73 1.47 15.72
N HIS A 45 8.28 0.78 14.72
CA HIS A 45 8.29 1.28 13.35
C HIS A 45 6.94 1.05 12.68
N GLU A 46 6.49 2.00 11.88
CA GLU A 46 5.20 1.91 11.16
C GLU A 46 5.29 1.13 9.83
N ILE A 47 6.38 0.37 9.63
CA ILE A 47 6.65 -0.43 8.43
C ILE A 47 7.08 -1.83 8.90
N PRO A 48 6.47 -2.92 8.41
CA PRO A 48 5.31 -2.92 7.51
C PRO A 48 4.07 -2.32 8.20
N GLY A 49 3.30 -1.49 7.49
CA GLY A 49 2.18 -0.77 8.10
C GLY A 49 1.66 0.40 7.27
N ARG A 50 1.20 1.45 7.94
CA ARG A 50 0.34 2.48 7.34
C ARG A 50 1.10 3.61 6.65
N SER A 51 2.40 3.71 6.88
CA SER A 51 3.18 4.88 6.51
C SER A 51 3.76 4.80 5.10
N VAL A 52 3.66 3.63 4.46
CA VAL A 52 4.02 3.43 3.05
C VAL A 52 2.93 2.65 2.33
N GLY A 53 2.40 3.22 1.25
CA GLY A 53 1.54 2.50 0.32
C GLY A 53 2.34 1.56 -0.57
N PHE A 54 1.98 0.28 -0.60
CA PHE A 54 2.66 -0.74 -1.41
C PHE A 54 1.65 -1.54 -2.23
N MET A 55 1.80 -1.50 -3.56
CA MET A 55 1.01 -2.31 -4.49
C MET A 55 1.81 -3.56 -4.90
N PRO A 56 1.47 -4.76 -4.38
CA PRO A 56 2.11 -6.00 -4.82
C PRO A 56 1.72 -6.35 -6.26
N GLN A 57 2.46 -7.28 -6.87
CA GLN A 57 2.20 -7.79 -8.22
C GLN A 57 0.83 -8.47 -8.32
N GLU A 58 0.43 -9.24 -7.32
CA GLU A 58 -0.91 -9.81 -7.19
C GLU A 58 -1.76 -8.91 -6.30
N THR A 59 -2.85 -8.38 -6.85
CA THR A 59 -3.71 -7.44 -6.13
C THR A 59 -4.60 -8.15 -5.12
N ALA A 60 -4.68 -7.64 -3.90
CA ALA A 60 -5.54 -8.17 -2.83
C ALA A 60 -7.00 -7.68 -2.96
N LEU A 61 -7.62 -7.91 -4.12
CA LEU A 61 -8.99 -7.50 -4.40
C LEU A 61 -9.98 -8.60 -4.00
N TYR A 62 -10.94 -8.27 -3.13
CA TYR A 62 -12.06 -9.14 -2.82
C TYR A 62 -13.15 -8.96 -3.87
N LYS A 63 -13.22 -9.89 -4.83
CA LYS A 63 -14.13 -9.80 -5.99
C LYS A 63 -15.62 -9.71 -5.60
N ASN A 64 -15.97 -10.23 -4.44
CA ASN A 64 -17.33 -10.22 -3.92
C ASN A 64 -17.70 -8.91 -3.20
N PHE A 65 -16.74 -7.98 -3.06
CA PHE A 65 -17.01 -6.68 -2.47
C PHE A 65 -17.37 -5.68 -3.55
N THR A 66 -18.27 -4.77 -3.20
CA THR A 66 -18.45 -3.51 -3.91
C THR A 66 -17.24 -2.60 -3.72
N ILE A 67 -17.06 -1.62 -4.61
CA ILE A 67 -16.01 -0.60 -4.47
C ILE A 67 -16.08 0.08 -3.10
N SER A 68 -17.29 0.41 -2.63
CA SER A 68 -17.52 1.00 -1.30
C SER A 68 -17.04 0.08 -0.19
N GLU A 69 -17.46 -1.19 -0.19
CA GLU A 69 -17.06 -2.16 0.83
C GLU A 69 -15.55 -2.38 0.87
N MET A 70 -14.91 -2.41 -0.30
CA MET A 70 -13.46 -2.53 -0.39
C MET A 70 -12.75 -1.31 0.22
N LEU A 71 -13.17 -0.10 -0.12
CA LEU A 71 -12.58 1.12 0.43
C LEU A 71 -12.81 1.24 1.95
N HIS A 72 -14.00 0.86 2.44
CA HIS A 72 -14.29 0.80 3.87
C HIS A 72 -13.47 -0.26 4.59
N HIS A 73 -13.27 -1.43 3.97
CA HIS A 73 -12.47 -2.51 4.53
C HIS A 73 -11.01 -2.05 4.75
N PHE A 74 -10.37 -1.49 3.72
CA PHE A 74 -9.01 -0.96 3.88
C PHE A 74 -8.97 0.22 4.84
N GLY A 75 -9.93 1.15 4.80
CA GLY A 75 -10.01 2.24 5.76
C GLY A 75 -10.03 1.77 7.22
N ARG A 76 -10.80 0.73 7.53
CA ARG A 76 -10.85 0.11 8.86
C ARG A 76 -9.53 -0.58 9.23
N LEU A 77 -8.90 -1.32 8.31
CA LEU A 77 -7.56 -1.89 8.53
C LEU A 77 -6.51 -0.81 8.81
N HIS A 78 -6.73 0.41 8.29
CA HIS A 78 -5.92 1.58 8.56
C HIS A 78 -6.32 2.37 9.84
N ASN A 79 -7.18 1.81 10.71
CA ASN A 79 -7.82 2.44 11.88
C ASN A 79 -8.39 3.84 11.59
N MET A 80 -8.91 4.06 10.39
CA MET A 80 -9.64 5.30 10.12
C MET A 80 -11.03 5.21 10.75
N ASN A 81 -11.51 6.35 11.27
CA ASN A 81 -12.89 6.43 11.73
C ASN A 81 -13.84 6.48 10.52
N ARG A 82 -15.13 6.21 10.76
CA ARG A 82 -16.13 6.15 9.69
C ARG A 82 -16.25 7.45 8.89
N LYS A 83 -16.11 8.61 9.53
CA LYS A 83 -16.23 9.92 8.87
C LYS A 83 -15.08 10.12 7.88
N ASP A 84 -13.85 9.82 8.29
CA ASP A 84 -12.66 9.94 7.45
C ASP A 84 -12.71 8.98 6.27
N ILE A 85 -13.24 7.77 6.47
CA ILE A 85 -13.44 6.80 5.39
C ILE A 85 -14.39 7.35 4.34
N LEU A 86 -15.54 7.90 4.73
CA LEU A 86 -16.52 8.46 3.79
C LEU A 86 -15.92 9.61 2.95
N VAL A 87 -15.22 10.54 3.61
CA VAL A 87 -14.55 11.66 2.91
C VAL A 87 -13.49 11.15 1.95
N ARG A 88 -12.69 10.15 2.36
CA ARG A 88 -11.65 9.55 1.51
C ARG A 88 -12.22 8.71 0.38
N GLU A 89 -13.33 8.02 0.60
CA GLU A 89 -14.04 7.24 -0.41
C GLU A 89 -14.50 8.13 -1.56
N GLU A 90 -15.19 9.23 -1.24
CA GLU A 90 -15.65 10.21 -2.25
C GLU A 90 -14.47 10.79 -3.05
N PHE A 91 -13.40 11.17 -2.36
CA PHE A 91 -12.18 11.66 -2.99
C PHE A 91 -11.56 10.61 -3.92
N LEU A 92 -11.40 9.36 -3.46
CA LEU A 92 -10.74 8.31 -4.23
C LEU A 92 -11.56 7.87 -5.44
N ILE A 93 -12.89 7.81 -5.32
CA ILE A 93 -13.78 7.51 -6.45
C ILE A 93 -13.63 8.57 -7.54
N SER A 94 -13.63 9.86 -7.16
CA SER A 94 -13.46 10.95 -8.12
C SER A 94 -12.04 11.01 -8.69
N PHE A 95 -11.01 10.88 -7.85
CA PHE A 95 -9.61 11.02 -8.26
C PHE A 95 -9.14 9.89 -9.18
N LEU A 96 -9.61 8.66 -8.93
CA LEU A 96 -9.24 7.47 -9.71
C LEU A 96 -10.25 7.16 -10.83
N ASP A 97 -11.27 8.00 -11.01
CA ASP A 97 -12.35 7.81 -11.99
C ASP A 97 -13.00 6.42 -11.89
N LEU A 98 -13.38 6.02 -10.68
CA LEU A 98 -13.95 4.69 -10.42
C LEU A 98 -15.43 4.63 -10.82
N PRO A 99 -15.93 3.43 -11.21
CA PRO A 99 -17.36 3.20 -11.41
C PRO A 99 -18.21 3.45 -10.16
N ALA A 100 -19.53 3.37 -10.32
CA ALA A 100 -20.48 3.50 -9.23
C ALA A 100 -20.08 2.66 -8.01
N LYS A 101 -20.15 3.26 -6.82
CA LYS A 101 -19.69 2.67 -5.56
C LYS A 101 -20.35 1.32 -5.20
N SER A 102 -21.51 1.03 -5.76
CA SER A 102 -22.26 -0.23 -5.60
C SER A 102 -21.82 -1.34 -6.58
N LYS A 103 -20.96 -1.04 -7.56
CA LYS A 103 -20.44 -2.05 -8.48
C LYS A 103 -19.42 -2.93 -7.75
N ASN A 104 -19.45 -4.23 -8.03
CA ASN A 104 -18.43 -5.16 -7.55
C ASN A 104 -17.06 -4.84 -8.15
N VAL A 105 -16.01 -5.19 -7.42
CA VAL A 105 -14.61 -4.98 -7.82
C VAL A 105 -14.18 -5.94 -8.96
N SER A 106 -14.94 -7.01 -9.20
CA SER A 106 -14.75 -7.97 -10.29
C SER A 106 -14.88 -7.38 -11.69
#